data_AF-A0A928P954-F1
#
_entry.id   AF-A0A928P954-F1
#
_cell.length_a   1.000
_cell.length_b   1.000
_cell.length_c   1.000
_cell.angle_alpha   90.00
_cell.angle_beta   90.00
_cell.angle_gamma   90.00
#
_symmetry.space_group_name_H-M   'P 1'
#
loop_
_entity.id
_entity.type
_entity.pdbx_description
1 polymer ?
#
loop_
_entity_poly.entity_id
_entity_poly.type
_entity_poly.pdbx_seq_one_letter_code
_entity_poly.pdbx_strand_id
1 'polypeptide(L)'
;MDSQAMTRSSRRRGLFASSTPLSSTQNKILNIFFYSLFGGTFLSMLVAIILLLCAFASKNFGSHSFDIILSVFSDFTYIMKVSLEESPFLVEGASYHPIGIIILYPFALICKGVFAQYAGMDLTPNELTAKMWLHPEFWVAYLLFFFICTSAIILLVIYEFKLQPVPALKAAFIVTVCGPLAYAITRGNIIFFALIFLLLFIVLHKSKNAFLREIGYVCLAISGLIKIYPLFFGVLLLGKKKIWASIRVAIYTVVLFILPFLFYKGGWEELRGLLVNLNSFASSEAPLLNGANISLAALLFKLFAALSIPTDSVFPIVNNTLVVIALLFATVTAIAARSNFSKYVISVSMFALVPSVSYFYVLLFMLIPFMQFVREYDELPRYKQILYSLFFMAFLCTVFVIPMYFVMQTLMIITMLVIEGKDVIKKDIIHRKA
;
A
#
# COMPACT_ATOMS: atom_id res chain seq x y z
N MET A 1 -34.98 43.88 20.40
CA MET A 1 -34.14 43.66 19.19
C MET A 1 -32.80 43.14 19.67
N ASP A 2 -32.66 41.82 19.87
CA ASP A 2 -31.35 41.18 20.13
C ASP A 2 -31.51 39.65 20.18
N SER A 3 -31.77 39.02 19.02
CA SER A 3 -31.72 37.55 18.92
C SER A 3 -31.29 37.01 17.56
N GLN A 4 -30.54 37.78 16.76
CA GLN A 4 -30.10 37.35 15.43
C GLN A 4 -28.59 37.43 15.15
N ALA A 5 -27.75 37.77 16.13
CA ALA A 5 -26.30 37.88 15.93
C ALA A 5 -25.50 36.57 16.16
N MET A 6 -26.14 35.46 16.55
CA MET A 6 -25.41 34.24 17.00
C MET A 6 -25.40 33.06 16.01
N THR A 7 -25.73 33.25 14.73
CA THR A 7 -26.00 32.11 13.81
C THR A 7 -25.25 32.08 12.48
N ARG A 8 -24.13 32.80 12.31
CA ARG A 8 -23.32 32.66 11.08
C ARG A 8 -21.80 32.43 11.24
N SER A 9 -21.19 32.70 12.39
CA SER A 9 -19.73 32.52 12.56
C SER A 9 -19.29 31.10 12.93
N SER A 10 -20.20 30.23 13.39
CA SER A 10 -19.87 28.86 13.83
C SER A 10 -19.94 27.78 12.73
N ARG A 11 -20.41 28.13 11.53
CA ARG A 11 -20.70 27.19 10.42
C ARG A 11 -19.66 27.10 9.30
N ARG A 12 -18.53 27.82 9.38
CA ARG A 12 -17.41 27.67 8.43
C ARG A 12 -16.10 27.37 9.16
N ARG A 13 -16.05 26.27 9.90
CA ARG A 13 -14.76 25.65 10.26
C ARG A 13 -14.26 24.88 9.03
N GLY A 14 -13.53 25.56 8.15
CA GLY A 14 -12.88 24.92 7.00
C GLY A 14 -11.88 23.84 7.44
N LEU A 15 -11.38 23.05 6.48
CA LEU A 15 -10.44 21.93 6.69
C LEU A 15 -9.21 22.30 7.56
N PHE A 16 -8.87 23.59 7.61
CA PHE A 16 -7.67 24.14 8.26
C PHE A 16 -7.94 24.85 9.60
N ALA A 17 -9.19 24.95 10.06
CA ALA A 17 -9.56 25.84 11.17
C ALA A 17 -9.08 25.38 12.58
N SER A 18 -8.48 24.19 12.70
CA SER A 18 -8.01 23.62 13.97
C SER A 18 -6.62 22.96 13.91
N SER A 19 -5.81 23.29 12.90
CA SER A 19 -4.46 22.73 12.73
C SER A 19 -3.43 23.47 13.57
N THR A 20 -2.68 22.76 14.41
CA THR A 20 -1.43 23.28 14.98
C THR A 20 -0.40 23.42 13.85
N PRO A 21 0.25 24.59 13.69
CA PRO A 21 1.29 24.78 12.69
C PRO A 21 2.41 23.76 12.89
N LEU A 22 3.06 23.35 11.80
CA LEU A 22 4.34 22.65 11.90
C LEU A 22 5.38 23.61 12.49
N SER A 23 6.28 23.09 13.32
CA SER A 23 7.42 23.86 13.81
C SER A 23 8.35 24.27 12.65
N SER A 24 9.30 25.17 12.92
CA SER A 24 10.31 25.56 11.93
C SER A 24 11.11 24.35 11.43
N THR A 25 11.54 23.48 12.35
CA THR A 25 12.30 22.27 12.03
C THR A 25 11.46 21.25 11.24
N GLN A 26 10.21 21.03 11.65
CA GLN A 26 9.28 20.13 10.94
C GLN A 26 9.00 20.61 9.51
N ASN A 27 8.85 21.93 9.32
CA ASN A 27 8.73 22.51 7.98
C ASN A 27 10.03 22.36 7.18
N LYS A 28 11.19 22.52 7.82
CA LYS A 28 12.49 22.37 7.16
C LYS A 28 12.70 20.94 6.67
N ILE A 29 12.38 19.92 7.47
CA ILE A 29 12.50 18.53 7.01
C ILE A 29 11.52 18.23 5.88
N LEU A 30 10.26 18.70 5.97
CA LEU A 30 9.29 18.56 4.88
C LEU A 30 9.78 19.23 3.58
N ASN A 31 10.45 20.39 3.67
CA ASN A 31 11.06 21.06 2.52
C ASN A 31 12.17 20.22 1.90
N ILE A 32 13.03 19.60 2.71
CA ILE A 32 14.10 18.73 2.22
C ILE A 32 13.48 17.60 1.39
N PHE A 33 12.47 16.90 1.92
CA PHE A 33 11.76 15.87 1.15
C PHE A 33 11.13 16.42 -0.13
N PHE A 34 10.43 17.55 -0.06
CA PHE A 34 9.81 18.17 -1.23
C PHE A 34 10.84 18.44 -2.35
N TYR A 35 11.96 19.11 -2.04
CA TYR A 35 12.99 19.42 -3.04
C TYR A 35 13.74 18.19 -3.53
N SER A 36 14.02 17.23 -2.65
CA SER A 36 14.68 15.98 -3.04
C SER A 36 13.82 15.14 -3.97
N LEU A 37 12.51 15.02 -3.71
CA LEU A 37 11.60 14.33 -4.62
C LEU A 37 11.41 15.08 -5.94
N PHE A 38 11.37 16.41 -5.90
CA PHE A 38 11.31 17.22 -7.12
C PHE A 38 12.52 16.97 -8.03
N GLY A 39 13.73 17.07 -7.48
CA GLY A 39 14.97 16.77 -8.22
C GLY A 39 15.08 15.30 -8.62
N GLY A 40 14.66 14.37 -7.74
CA GLY A 40 14.65 12.94 -8.01
C GLY A 40 13.72 12.57 -9.17
N THR A 41 12.56 13.22 -9.28
CA THR A 41 11.62 13.00 -10.39
C THR A 41 12.26 13.38 -11.73
N PHE A 42 12.91 14.55 -11.79
CA PHE A 42 13.60 14.99 -13.01
C PHE A 42 14.72 14.01 -13.41
N LEU A 43 15.51 13.55 -12.43
CA LEU A 43 16.56 12.55 -12.67
C LEU A 43 15.97 11.22 -13.16
N SER A 44 14.88 10.75 -12.54
CA SER A 44 14.18 9.53 -13.00
C SER A 44 13.69 9.65 -14.43
N MET A 45 13.13 10.81 -14.83
CA MET A 45 12.72 11.06 -16.20
C MET A 45 13.90 11.01 -17.17
N LEU A 46 15.03 11.64 -16.81
CA LEU A 46 16.25 11.60 -17.62
C LEU A 46 16.76 10.17 -17.78
N VAL A 47 16.83 9.40 -16.69
CA VAL A 47 17.25 7.99 -16.72
C VAL A 47 16.30 7.16 -17.57
N ALA A 48 14.98 7.35 -17.44
CA ALA A 48 14.00 6.64 -18.26
C ALA A 48 14.16 6.94 -19.76
N ILE A 49 14.40 8.21 -20.12
CA ILE A 49 14.68 8.61 -21.52
C ILE A 49 15.95 7.92 -22.01
N ILE A 50 17.03 7.92 -21.23
CA ILE A 50 18.29 7.25 -21.59
C ILE A 50 18.05 5.75 -21.79
N LEU A 51 17.33 5.09 -20.89
CA LEU A 51 17.00 3.67 -21.00
C LEU A 51 16.18 3.36 -22.24
N LEU A 52 15.19 4.19 -22.57
CA LEU A 52 14.40 4.06 -23.79
C LEU A 52 15.29 4.21 -25.04
N LEU A 53 16.16 5.23 -25.07
CA LEU A 53 17.10 5.44 -26.17
C LEU A 53 18.06 4.25 -26.33
N CYS A 54 18.59 3.71 -25.22
CA CYS A 54 19.42 2.50 -25.23
C CYS A 54 18.65 1.27 -25.76
N ALA A 55 17.38 1.12 -25.36
CA ALA A 55 16.53 0.03 -25.82
C ALA A 55 16.25 0.11 -27.33
N PHE A 56 15.96 1.32 -27.85
CA PHE A 56 15.76 1.56 -29.29
C PHE A 56 17.05 1.39 -30.10
N ALA A 57 18.21 1.76 -29.54
CA ALA A 57 19.50 1.66 -30.23
C ALA A 57 20.04 0.22 -30.31
N SER A 58 19.58 -0.69 -29.45
CA SER A 58 20.10 -2.05 -29.36
C SER A 58 19.19 -3.06 -30.06
N LYS A 59 19.73 -3.68 -31.11
CA LYS A 59 19.08 -4.71 -31.93
C LYS A 59 18.68 -5.97 -31.12
N ASN A 60 19.33 -6.21 -29.97
CA ASN A 60 19.11 -7.36 -29.08
C ASN A 60 18.40 -7.02 -27.76
N PHE A 61 18.34 -5.74 -27.34
CA PHE A 61 17.54 -5.32 -26.16
C PHE A 61 16.09 -4.98 -26.51
N GLY A 62 15.76 -4.86 -27.79
CA GLY A 62 14.44 -4.47 -28.26
C GLY A 62 13.31 -5.39 -27.80
N SER A 63 13.52 -6.71 -27.70
CA SER A 63 12.47 -7.68 -27.32
C SER A 63 12.12 -7.62 -25.83
N HIS A 64 13.10 -7.78 -24.93
CA HIS A 64 12.86 -7.78 -23.48
C HIS A 64 12.40 -6.43 -22.93
N SER A 65 12.86 -5.31 -23.53
CA SER A 65 12.40 -3.98 -23.14
C SER A 65 10.95 -3.73 -23.58
N PHE A 66 10.54 -4.30 -24.72
CA PHE A 66 9.15 -4.26 -25.17
C PHE A 66 8.23 -5.03 -24.21
N ASP A 67 8.63 -6.22 -23.75
CA ASP A 67 7.82 -7.01 -22.81
C ASP A 67 7.54 -6.26 -21.50
N ILE A 68 8.53 -5.53 -20.99
CA ILE A 68 8.37 -4.68 -19.80
C ILE A 68 7.35 -3.57 -20.07
N ILE A 69 7.46 -2.89 -21.23
CA ILE A 69 6.51 -1.85 -21.64
C ILE A 69 5.11 -2.46 -21.78
N LEU A 70 4.95 -3.59 -22.48
CA LEU A 70 3.68 -4.28 -22.68
C LEU A 70 3.02 -4.74 -21.36
N SER A 71 3.81 -4.92 -20.29
CA SER A 71 3.31 -5.28 -18.97
C SER A 71 2.82 -4.10 -18.12
N VAL A 72 3.01 -2.86 -18.57
CA VAL A 72 2.53 -1.66 -17.87
C VAL A 72 0.98 -1.67 -17.84
N PHE A 73 0.40 -1.35 -16.70
CA PHE A 73 -1.05 -1.39 -16.44
C PHE A 73 -1.71 -2.77 -16.51
N SER A 74 -0.92 -3.86 -16.62
CA SER A 74 -1.46 -5.23 -16.71
C SER A 74 -2.36 -5.60 -15.53
N ASP A 75 -2.06 -5.14 -14.30
CA ASP A 75 -2.92 -5.40 -13.15
C ASP A 75 -4.29 -4.71 -13.30
N PHE A 76 -4.33 -3.49 -13.87
CA PHE A 76 -5.57 -2.74 -14.08
C PHE A 76 -6.43 -3.36 -15.17
N THR A 77 -5.82 -3.70 -16.32
CA THR A 77 -6.52 -4.40 -17.41
C THR A 77 -7.11 -5.70 -16.92
N TYR A 78 -6.31 -6.51 -16.21
CA TYR A 78 -6.75 -7.79 -15.71
C TYR A 78 -7.90 -7.65 -14.71
N ILE A 79 -7.80 -6.74 -13.72
CA ILE A 79 -8.88 -6.61 -12.74
C ILE A 79 -10.16 -6.04 -13.37
N MET A 80 -10.07 -5.17 -14.38
CA MET A 80 -11.25 -4.72 -15.12
C MET A 80 -11.90 -5.87 -15.88
N LYS A 81 -11.11 -6.73 -16.55
CA LYS A 81 -11.61 -7.91 -17.26
C LYS A 81 -12.40 -8.82 -16.31
N VAL A 82 -11.79 -9.22 -15.18
CA VAL A 82 -12.46 -10.10 -14.21
C VAL A 82 -13.65 -9.43 -13.51
N SER A 83 -13.71 -8.09 -13.48
CA SER A 83 -14.88 -7.37 -12.96
C SER A 83 -16.12 -7.51 -13.84
N LEU A 84 -15.94 -7.78 -15.12
CA LEU A 84 -17.04 -8.00 -16.06
C LEU A 84 -17.48 -9.47 -16.14
N GLU A 85 -16.74 -10.37 -15.50
CA GLU A 85 -16.96 -11.82 -15.57
C GLU A 85 -17.97 -12.28 -14.51
N GLU A 86 -18.82 -13.25 -14.87
CA GLU A 86 -19.82 -13.81 -13.96
C GLU A 86 -19.22 -14.85 -13.01
N SER A 87 -18.10 -15.46 -13.41
CA SER A 87 -17.37 -16.50 -12.66
C SER A 87 -15.86 -16.20 -12.66
N PRO A 88 -15.42 -15.09 -12.03
CA PRO A 88 -14.05 -14.60 -12.17
C PRO A 88 -13.00 -15.54 -11.53
N PHE A 89 -13.37 -16.36 -10.55
CA PHE A 89 -12.42 -17.21 -9.85
C PHE A 89 -12.20 -18.55 -10.55
N LEU A 90 -13.26 -19.09 -11.17
CA LEU A 90 -13.21 -20.38 -11.86
C LEU A 90 -12.77 -20.25 -13.32
N VAL A 91 -13.17 -19.17 -14.01
CA VAL A 91 -12.86 -18.97 -15.44
C VAL A 91 -11.56 -18.21 -15.64
N GLU A 92 -11.40 -17.08 -14.94
CA GLU A 92 -10.27 -16.15 -15.17
C GLU A 92 -9.11 -16.36 -14.18
N GLY A 93 -9.24 -17.28 -13.22
CA GLY A 93 -8.22 -17.55 -12.22
C GLY A 93 -7.95 -16.36 -11.29
N ALA A 94 -8.95 -15.52 -11.02
CA ALA A 94 -8.79 -14.31 -10.23
C ALA A 94 -8.20 -14.59 -8.83
N SER A 95 -7.20 -13.80 -8.45
CA SER A 95 -6.58 -13.80 -7.12
C SER A 95 -6.96 -12.56 -6.29
N TYR A 96 -7.85 -11.72 -6.82
CA TYR A 96 -8.37 -10.54 -6.12
C TYR A 96 -9.65 -10.89 -5.37
N HIS A 97 -9.75 -10.51 -4.11
CA HIS A 97 -10.99 -10.69 -3.35
C HIS A 97 -12.18 -9.98 -4.05
N PRO A 98 -13.41 -10.55 -4.02
CA PRO A 98 -14.61 -9.94 -4.62
C PRO A 98 -14.81 -8.45 -4.36
N ILE A 99 -14.48 -7.97 -3.16
CA ILE A 99 -14.61 -6.55 -2.83
C ILE A 99 -13.73 -5.68 -3.74
N GLY A 100 -12.50 -6.11 -4.04
CA GLY A 100 -11.62 -5.40 -4.98
C GLY A 100 -12.23 -5.36 -6.39
N ILE A 101 -12.85 -6.46 -6.81
CA ILE A 101 -13.55 -6.58 -8.09
C ILE A 101 -14.75 -5.62 -8.14
N ILE A 102 -15.60 -5.64 -7.12
CA ILE A 102 -16.79 -4.76 -7.00
C ILE A 102 -16.40 -3.28 -7.03
N ILE A 103 -15.34 -2.90 -6.33
CA ILE A 103 -14.86 -1.51 -6.30
C ILE A 103 -14.39 -1.06 -7.70
N LEU A 104 -13.80 -1.96 -8.49
CA LEU A 104 -13.31 -1.65 -9.84
C LEU A 104 -14.39 -1.76 -10.92
N TYR A 105 -15.52 -2.40 -10.62
CA TYR A 105 -16.63 -2.60 -11.55
C TYR A 105 -17.09 -1.33 -12.29
N PRO A 106 -17.29 -0.16 -11.64
CA PRO A 106 -17.71 1.05 -12.34
C PRO A 106 -16.71 1.51 -13.41
N PHE A 107 -15.41 1.29 -13.20
CA PHE A 107 -14.36 1.61 -14.17
C PHE A 107 -14.34 0.57 -15.30
N ALA A 108 -14.54 -0.70 -14.96
CA ALA A 108 -14.64 -1.78 -15.95
C ALA A 108 -15.82 -1.59 -16.91
N LEU A 109 -16.95 -1.04 -16.44
CA LEU A 109 -18.11 -0.74 -17.27
C LEU A 109 -17.81 0.26 -18.40
N ILE A 110 -16.90 1.21 -18.18
CA ILE A 110 -16.45 2.17 -19.21
C ILE A 110 -15.78 1.40 -20.37
N CYS A 111 -15.05 0.34 -20.04
CA CYS A 111 -14.30 -0.49 -20.99
C CYS A 111 -15.10 -1.69 -21.53
N LYS A 112 -16.37 -1.89 -21.11
CA LYS A 112 -17.13 -3.11 -21.41
C LYS A 112 -17.24 -3.40 -22.91
N GLY A 113 -17.52 -2.38 -23.71
CA GLY A 113 -17.60 -2.51 -25.17
C GLY A 113 -16.27 -2.88 -25.82
N VAL A 114 -15.16 -2.42 -25.25
CA VAL A 114 -13.80 -2.73 -25.72
C VAL A 114 -13.44 -4.18 -25.42
N PHE A 115 -13.67 -4.64 -24.18
CA PHE A 115 -13.43 -6.04 -23.81
C PHE A 115 -14.25 -7.02 -24.67
N ALA A 116 -15.48 -6.66 -25.03
CA ALA A 116 -16.32 -7.48 -25.90
C ALA A 116 -15.72 -7.70 -27.30
N GLN A 117 -14.91 -6.77 -27.82
CA GLN A 117 -14.24 -6.92 -29.13
C GLN A 117 -13.16 -8.01 -29.12
N TYR A 118 -12.63 -8.33 -27.95
CA TYR A 118 -11.56 -9.32 -27.76
C TYR A 118 -12.05 -10.61 -27.08
N ALA A 119 -13.36 -10.72 -26.83
CA ALA A 119 -13.95 -11.91 -26.25
C ALA A 119 -13.72 -13.14 -27.16
N GLY A 120 -13.26 -14.25 -26.57
CA GLY A 120 -12.99 -15.49 -27.31
C GLY A 120 -11.66 -15.51 -28.10
N MET A 121 -10.88 -14.44 -28.07
CA MET A 121 -9.51 -14.45 -28.62
C MET A 121 -8.53 -15.02 -27.60
N ASP A 122 -7.64 -15.91 -28.04
CA ASP A 122 -6.54 -16.42 -27.22
C ASP A 122 -5.41 -15.37 -27.19
N LEU A 123 -5.49 -14.46 -26.21
CA LEU A 123 -4.53 -13.38 -26.00
C LEU A 123 -3.87 -13.57 -24.63
N THR A 124 -2.55 -13.41 -24.59
CA THR A 124 -1.83 -13.27 -23.33
C THR A 124 -2.27 -11.99 -22.59
N PRO A 125 -2.10 -11.90 -21.26
CA PRO A 125 -2.45 -10.70 -20.51
C PRO A 125 -1.75 -9.41 -21.00
N ASN A 126 -0.50 -9.53 -21.45
CA ASN A 126 0.27 -8.41 -21.98
C ASN A 126 -0.25 -7.96 -23.35
N GLU A 127 -0.60 -8.89 -24.24
CA GLU A 127 -1.19 -8.57 -25.54
C GLU A 127 -2.56 -7.91 -25.39
N LEU A 128 -3.41 -8.44 -24.50
CA LEU A 128 -4.69 -7.81 -24.20
C LEU A 128 -4.47 -6.38 -23.67
N THR A 129 -3.55 -6.20 -22.73
CA THR A 129 -3.22 -4.88 -22.18
C THR A 129 -2.76 -3.90 -23.25
N ALA A 130 -1.85 -4.32 -24.13
CA ALA A 130 -1.38 -3.48 -25.24
C ALA A 130 -2.51 -3.09 -26.21
N LYS A 131 -3.44 -4.02 -26.49
CA LYS A 131 -4.63 -3.72 -27.30
C LYS A 131 -5.57 -2.73 -26.61
N MET A 132 -5.78 -2.88 -25.30
CA MET A 132 -6.63 -1.97 -24.52
C MET A 132 -6.13 -0.53 -24.54
N TRP A 133 -4.81 -0.31 -24.58
CA TRP A 133 -4.22 1.04 -24.63
C TRP A 133 -4.60 1.84 -25.87
N LEU A 134 -4.97 1.17 -26.95
CA LEU A 134 -5.37 1.83 -28.20
C LEU A 134 -6.75 2.46 -28.11
N HIS A 135 -7.52 2.14 -27.06
CA HIS A 135 -8.89 2.61 -26.87
C HIS A 135 -8.94 3.77 -25.87
N PRO A 136 -9.59 4.90 -26.20
CA PRO A 136 -9.71 6.04 -25.29
C PRO A 136 -10.46 5.71 -23.99
N GLU A 137 -11.41 4.76 -24.03
CA GLU A 137 -12.17 4.28 -22.87
C GLU A 137 -11.26 3.77 -21.75
N PHE A 138 -10.19 3.06 -22.12
CA PHE A 138 -9.19 2.58 -21.18
C PHE A 138 -8.54 3.75 -20.43
N TRP A 139 -8.08 4.77 -21.16
CA TRP A 139 -7.43 5.94 -20.56
C TRP A 139 -8.38 6.77 -19.72
N VAL A 140 -9.65 6.90 -20.13
CA VAL A 140 -10.67 7.57 -19.31
C VAL A 140 -10.88 6.82 -18.00
N ALA A 141 -11.09 5.49 -18.04
CA ALA A 141 -11.26 4.68 -16.85
C ALA A 141 -10.03 4.75 -15.92
N TYR A 142 -8.85 4.62 -16.51
CA TYR A 142 -7.57 4.67 -15.80
C TYR A 142 -7.34 6.03 -15.13
N LEU A 143 -7.39 7.13 -15.89
CA LEU A 143 -7.15 8.48 -15.35
C LEU A 143 -8.18 8.86 -14.28
N LEU A 144 -9.44 8.49 -14.44
CA LEU A 144 -10.47 8.70 -13.42
C LEU A 144 -10.15 7.93 -12.14
N PHE A 145 -9.79 6.64 -12.25
CA PHE A 145 -9.40 5.82 -11.11
C PHE A 145 -8.25 6.48 -10.34
N PHE A 146 -7.16 6.85 -11.02
CA PHE A 146 -6.00 7.47 -10.38
C PHE A 146 -6.29 8.85 -9.80
N PHE A 147 -7.05 9.68 -10.51
CA PHE A 147 -7.40 11.01 -10.04
C PHE A 147 -8.23 10.93 -8.75
N ILE A 148 -9.25 10.07 -8.71
CA ILE A 148 -10.10 9.86 -7.53
C ILE A 148 -9.27 9.32 -6.37
N CYS A 149 -8.49 8.27 -6.61
CA CYS A 149 -7.70 7.62 -5.57
C CYS A 149 -6.63 8.55 -4.98
N THR A 150 -5.86 9.23 -5.83
CA THR A 150 -4.79 10.14 -5.39
C THR A 150 -5.37 11.35 -4.65
N SER A 151 -6.48 11.92 -5.14
CA SER A 151 -7.17 13.01 -4.46
C SER A 151 -7.67 12.59 -3.08
N ALA A 152 -8.27 11.40 -2.97
CA ALA A 152 -8.75 10.86 -1.69
C ALA A 152 -7.59 10.67 -0.69
N ILE A 153 -6.46 10.09 -1.12
CA ILE A 153 -5.27 9.90 -0.28
C ILE A 153 -4.75 11.26 0.21
N ILE A 154 -4.60 12.23 -0.70
CA ILE A 154 -4.11 13.58 -0.36
C ILE A 154 -5.03 14.24 0.67
N LEU A 155 -6.34 14.22 0.44
CA LEU A 155 -7.31 14.83 1.36
C LEU A 155 -7.29 14.16 2.74
N LEU A 156 -7.21 12.82 2.79
CA LEU A 156 -7.13 12.07 4.05
C LEU A 156 -5.82 12.32 4.80
N VAL A 157 -4.68 12.43 4.09
CA VAL A 157 -3.39 12.81 4.67
C VAL A 157 -3.43 14.22 5.24
N ILE A 158 -3.93 15.19 4.46
CA ILE A 158 -4.07 16.58 4.94
C ILE A 158 -4.96 16.63 6.19
N TYR A 159 -6.06 15.87 6.18
CA TYR A 159 -7.01 15.82 7.29
C TYR A 159 -6.42 15.16 8.55
N GLU A 160 -5.90 13.93 8.47
CA GLU A 160 -5.37 13.19 9.64
C GLU A 160 -4.20 13.94 10.26
N PHE A 161 -3.28 14.44 9.43
CA PHE A 161 -2.09 15.14 9.88
C PHE A 161 -2.31 16.64 10.01
N LYS A 162 -3.55 17.13 9.87
CA LYS A 162 -3.97 18.53 10.11
C LYS A 162 -3.06 19.56 9.43
N LEU A 163 -2.67 19.33 8.19
CA LEU A 163 -1.68 20.18 7.52
C LEU A 163 -2.29 21.54 7.16
N GLN A 164 -1.53 22.63 7.35
CA GLN A 164 -1.89 23.95 6.83
C GLN A 164 -1.67 24.04 5.31
N PRO A 165 -2.22 25.03 4.59
CA PRO A 165 -2.20 25.08 3.12
C PRO A 165 -0.81 24.88 2.47
N VAL A 166 0.23 25.53 2.99
CA VAL A 166 1.59 25.42 2.43
C VAL A 166 2.21 24.02 2.68
N PRO A 167 2.24 23.49 3.93
CA PRO A 167 2.61 22.10 4.16
C PRO A 167 1.74 21.07 3.42
N ALA A 168 0.44 21.35 3.27
CA ALA A 168 -0.52 20.50 2.57
C ALA A 168 -0.16 20.40 1.08
N LEU A 169 0.20 21.51 0.43
CA LEU A 169 0.67 21.50 -0.96
C LEU A 169 1.95 20.66 -1.13
N LYS A 170 2.90 20.77 -0.19
CA LYS A 170 4.13 19.97 -0.20
C LYS A 170 3.84 18.49 -0.02
N ALA A 171 2.96 18.14 0.93
CA ALA A 171 2.55 16.76 1.14
C ALA A 171 1.80 16.21 -0.08
N ALA A 172 0.92 16.99 -0.70
CA ALA A 172 0.23 16.62 -1.93
C ALA A 172 1.22 16.32 -3.05
N PHE A 173 2.23 17.18 -3.24
CA PHE A 173 3.32 16.93 -4.17
C PHE A 173 4.06 15.62 -3.86
N ILE A 174 4.54 15.44 -2.62
CA ILE A 174 5.26 14.23 -2.20
C ILE A 174 4.43 12.97 -2.45
N VAL A 175 3.14 12.98 -2.11
CA VAL A 175 2.24 11.83 -2.36
C VAL A 175 2.16 11.54 -3.86
N THR A 176 2.04 12.58 -4.69
CA THR A 176 1.83 12.46 -6.15
C THR A 176 3.07 11.95 -6.88
N VAL A 177 4.25 12.32 -6.40
CA VAL A 177 5.51 12.01 -7.09
C VAL A 177 6.35 10.95 -6.40
N CYS A 178 5.89 10.31 -5.31
CA CYS A 178 6.73 9.32 -4.65
C CYS A 178 6.88 8.04 -5.49
N GLY A 179 8.05 7.41 -5.40
CA GLY A 179 8.38 6.18 -6.11
C GLY A 179 7.34 5.08 -5.98
N PRO A 180 6.84 4.76 -4.77
CA PRO A 180 5.85 3.70 -4.60
C PRO A 180 4.51 4.02 -5.29
N LEU A 181 4.10 5.29 -5.33
CA LEU A 181 2.93 5.72 -6.09
C LEU A 181 3.17 5.58 -7.59
N ALA A 182 4.32 6.04 -8.07
CA ALA A 182 4.71 5.91 -9.48
C ALA A 182 4.70 4.44 -9.94
N TYR A 183 5.22 3.52 -9.13
CA TYR A 183 5.18 2.09 -9.41
C TYR A 183 3.76 1.51 -9.33
N ALA A 184 2.95 1.94 -8.38
CA ALA A 184 1.55 1.53 -8.29
C ALA A 184 0.73 2.02 -9.50
N ILE A 185 1.04 3.20 -10.03
CA ILE A 185 0.54 3.75 -11.29
C ILE A 185 0.98 2.84 -12.44
N THR A 186 2.29 2.63 -12.65
CA THR A 186 2.75 1.81 -13.79
C THR A 186 2.20 0.38 -13.77
N ARG A 187 1.87 -0.18 -12.61
CA ARG A 187 1.19 -1.49 -12.53
C ARG A 187 -0.32 -1.41 -12.72
N GLY A 188 -0.96 -0.29 -12.38
CA GLY A 188 -2.41 -0.18 -12.38
C GLY A 188 -3.06 -0.86 -11.16
N ASN A 189 -2.34 -0.94 -10.04
CA ASN A 189 -2.71 -1.82 -8.94
C ASN A 189 -3.80 -1.22 -8.04
N ILE A 190 -4.74 -2.04 -7.55
CA ILE A 190 -5.84 -1.59 -6.69
C ILE A 190 -5.44 -1.21 -5.25
N ILE A 191 -4.15 -1.29 -4.92
CA ILE A 191 -3.62 -0.99 -3.59
C ILE A 191 -3.96 0.40 -3.06
N PHE A 192 -4.27 1.36 -3.95
CA PHE A 192 -4.75 2.68 -3.56
C PHE A 192 -6.00 2.60 -2.70
N PHE A 193 -6.97 1.74 -3.05
CA PHE A 193 -8.17 1.57 -2.23
C PHE A 193 -7.85 0.98 -0.86
N ALA A 194 -6.93 0.01 -0.80
CA ALA A 194 -6.47 -0.50 0.49
C ALA A 194 -5.89 0.62 1.37
N LEU A 195 -5.08 1.53 0.81
CA LEU A 195 -4.57 2.69 1.55
C LEU A 195 -5.67 3.69 1.93
N ILE A 196 -6.61 4.00 1.04
CA ILE A 196 -7.73 4.92 1.32
C ILE A 196 -8.56 4.40 2.50
N PHE A 197 -8.95 3.13 2.46
CA PHE A 197 -9.71 2.52 3.55
C PHE A 197 -8.90 2.43 4.85
N LEU A 198 -7.58 2.21 4.77
CA LEU A 198 -6.73 2.25 5.96
C LEU A 198 -6.63 3.66 6.55
N LEU A 199 -6.47 4.70 5.73
CA LEU A 199 -6.45 6.09 6.17
C LEU A 199 -7.80 6.49 6.78
N LEU A 200 -8.91 6.08 6.17
CA LEU A 200 -10.25 6.25 6.73
C LEU A 200 -10.36 5.59 8.10
N PHE A 201 -9.86 4.36 8.27
CA PHE A 201 -9.78 3.72 9.58
C PHE A 201 -8.97 4.58 10.56
N ILE A 202 -7.77 5.03 10.19
CA ILE A 202 -6.89 5.84 11.05
C ILE A 202 -7.58 7.12 11.53
N VAL A 203 -8.30 7.79 10.62
CA VAL A 203 -9.08 9.00 10.89
C VAL A 203 -10.28 8.70 11.80
N LEU A 204 -11.05 7.67 11.50
CA LEU A 204 -12.39 7.47 12.07
C LEU A 204 -12.38 6.67 13.38
N HIS A 205 -11.43 5.76 13.60
CA HIS A 205 -11.41 4.90 14.80
C HIS A 205 -11.20 5.68 16.11
N LYS A 206 -10.71 6.92 16.01
CA LYS A 206 -10.50 7.85 17.12
C LYS A 206 -11.71 8.77 17.38
N SER A 207 -12.74 8.72 16.54
CA SER A 207 -13.89 9.62 16.61
C SER A 207 -14.66 9.46 17.94
N LYS A 208 -15.23 10.55 18.45
CA LYS A 208 -16.16 10.51 19.59
C LYS A 208 -17.53 9.94 19.20
N ASN A 209 -17.92 10.05 17.93
CA ASN A 209 -19.16 9.49 17.41
C ASN A 209 -19.00 7.97 17.20
N ALA A 210 -19.88 7.18 17.83
CA ALA A 210 -19.85 5.72 17.75
C ALA A 210 -20.05 5.20 16.33
N PHE A 211 -20.98 5.78 15.57
CA PHE A 211 -21.24 5.40 14.18
C PHE A 211 -20.01 5.60 13.31
N LEU A 212 -19.34 6.76 13.42
CA LEU A 212 -18.10 7.02 12.69
C LEU A 212 -16.99 6.04 13.08
N ARG A 213 -16.87 5.66 14.36
CA ARG A 213 -15.89 4.64 14.76
C ARG A 213 -16.15 3.28 14.13
N GLU A 214 -17.42 2.85 14.10
CA GLU A 214 -17.79 1.58 13.46
C GLU A 214 -17.53 1.61 11.95
N ILE A 215 -17.79 2.73 11.27
CA ILE A 215 -17.36 2.91 9.87
C ILE A 215 -15.85 2.70 9.75
N GLY A 216 -15.05 3.28 10.64
CA GLY A 216 -13.61 3.07 10.66
C GLY A 216 -13.22 1.58 10.77
N TYR A 217 -13.91 0.81 11.61
CA TYR A 217 -13.66 -0.64 11.75
C TYR A 217 -14.01 -1.42 10.48
N VAL A 218 -15.12 -1.07 9.82
CA VAL A 218 -15.48 -1.63 8.51
C VAL A 218 -14.43 -1.26 7.45
N CYS A 219 -13.93 -0.02 7.45
CA CYS A 219 -12.85 0.38 6.54
C CYS A 219 -11.57 -0.44 6.76
N LEU A 220 -11.19 -0.75 8.01
CA LEU A 220 -10.04 -1.63 8.26
C LEU A 220 -10.29 -3.04 7.70
N ALA A 221 -11.49 -3.58 7.87
CA ALA A 221 -11.86 -4.88 7.31
C ALA A 221 -11.79 -4.86 5.76
N ILE A 222 -12.36 -3.86 5.10
CA ILE A 222 -12.32 -3.69 3.64
C ILE A 222 -10.87 -3.56 3.14
N SER A 223 -10.06 -2.72 3.79
CA SER A 223 -8.63 -2.57 3.47
C SER A 223 -7.93 -3.93 3.50
N GLY A 224 -8.19 -4.69 4.57
CA GLY A 224 -7.75 -6.06 4.78
C GLY A 224 -8.22 -7.08 3.73
N LEU A 225 -9.37 -6.87 3.12
CA LEU A 225 -9.86 -7.78 2.09
C LEU A 225 -9.27 -7.47 0.72
N ILE A 226 -8.93 -6.21 0.45
CA ILE A 226 -8.21 -5.81 -0.76
C ILE A 226 -6.76 -6.35 -0.72
N LYS A 227 -6.11 -6.25 0.44
CA LYS A 227 -4.83 -6.89 0.76
C LYS A 227 -4.90 -7.30 2.23
N ILE A 228 -4.50 -8.50 2.62
CA ILE A 228 -4.69 -9.03 3.99
C ILE A 228 -3.89 -8.30 5.09
N TYR A 229 -2.77 -7.70 4.72
CA TYR A 229 -1.79 -7.17 5.67
C TYR A 229 -2.10 -5.84 6.39
N PRO A 230 -2.92 -4.89 5.86
CA PRO A 230 -3.39 -3.75 6.63
C PRO A 230 -4.20 -4.16 7.87
N LEU A 231 -4.73 -5.39 7.96
CA LEU A 231 -5.38 -5.87 9.20
C LEU A 231 -4.45 -5.81 10.42
N PHE A 232 -3.13 -5.80 10.22
CA PHE A 232 -2.16 -5.61 11.30
C PHE A 232 -2.31 -4.25 12.01
N PHE A 233 -2.85 -3.23 11.34
CA PHE A 233 -3.23 -1.97 11.99
C PHE A 233 -4.36 -2.13 13.04
N GLY A 234 -5.01 -3.29 13.09
CA GLY A 234 -5.89 -3.69 14.19
C GLY A 234 -5.19 -3.66 15.57
N VAL A 235 -3.86 -3.70 15.61
CA VAL A 235 -3.09 -3.50 16.85
C VAL A 235 -3.35 -2.14 17.53
N LEU A 236 -3.74 -1.12 16.75
CA LEU A 236 -4.16 0.18 17.31
C LEU A 236 -5.40 0.05 18.21
N LEU A 237 -6.19 -1.01 18.05
CA LEU A 237 -7.39 -1.30 18.83
C LEU A 237 -7.10 -2.21 20.05
N LEU A 238 -5.95 -2.89 20.08
CA LEU A 238 -5.58 -3.77 21.20
C LEU A 238 -5.11 -2.99 22.43
N GLY A 239 -4.80 -1.69 22.29
CA GLY A 239 -4.45 -0.82 23.41
C GLY A 239 -5.67 -0.35 24.23
N LYS A 240 -5.56 -0.37 25.56
CA LYS A 240 -6.50 0.25 26.52
C LYS A 240 -7.98 -0.18 26.36
N LYS A 241 -8.31 -1.44 26.72
CA LYS A 241 -9.68 -1.98 26.90
C LYS A 241 -10.59 -2.02 25.65
N LYS A 242 -10.05 -1.87 24.43
CA LYS A 242 -10.84 -1.92 23.18
C LYS A 242 -10.82 -3.28 22.47
N ILE A 243 -10.58 -4.37 23.19
CA ILE A 243 -10.57 -5.74 22.62
C ILE A 243 -11.85 -6.06 21.82
N TRP A 244 -13.00 -5.57 22.29
CA TRP A 244 -14.27 -5.72 21.59
C TRP A 244 -14.31 -5.04 20.22
N ALA A 245 -13.56 -3.96 20.03
CA ALA A 245 -13.43 -3.33 18.71
C ALA A 245 -12.63 -4.22 17.75
N SER A 246 -11.55 -4.86 18.23
CA SER A 246 -10.79 -5.85 17.45
C SER A 246 -11.65 -7.05 17.07
N ILE A 247 -12.48 -7.56 17.99
CA ILE A 247 -13.44 -8.63 17.72
C ILE A 247 -14.45 -8.21 16.64
N ARG A 248 -14.98 -6.98 16.71
CA ARG A 248 -15.88 -6.45 15.67
C ARG A 248 -15.21 -6.35 14.30
N VAL A 249 -13.96 -5.88 14.23
CA VAL A 249 -13.19 -5.89 12.97
C VAL A 249 -13.07 -7.31 12.43
N ALA A 250 -12.72 -8.29 13.27
CA ALA A 250 -12.63 -9.69 12.85
C ALA A 250 -13.98 -10.22 12.30
N ILE A 251 -15.09 -9.93 12.98
CA ILE A 251 -16.44 -10.29 12.51
C ILE A 251 -16.74 -9.60 11.17
N TYR A 252 -16.48 -8.30 11.04
CA TYR A 252 -16.69 -7.57 9.78
C TYR A 252 -15.84 -8.14 8.66
N THR A 253 -14.57 -8.48 8.90
CA THR A 253 -13.71 -9.13 7.93
C THR A 253 -14.27 -10.47 7.48
N VAL A 254 -14.70 -11.35 8.39
CA VAL A 254 -15.28 -12.66 8.04
C VAL A 254 -16.57 -12.50 7.24
N VAL A 255 -17.49 -11.63 7.69
CA VAL A 255 -18.75 -11.38 7.00
C VAL A 255 -18.50 -10.83 5.59
N LEU A 256 -17.66 -9.80 5.47
CA LEU A 256 -17.32 -9.19 4.19
C LEU A 256 -16.48 -10.10 3.29
N PHE A 257 -15.75 -11.06 3.85
CA PHE A 257 -15.03 -12.07 3.08
C PHE A 257 -16.01 -13.02 2.38
N ILE A 258 -16.99 -13.53 3.13
CA ILE A 258 -17.91 -14.58 2.66
C ILE A 258 -19.06 -14.00 1.83
N LEU A 259 -19.66 -12.89 2.29
CA LEU A 259 -20.91 -12.35 1.76
C LEU A 259 -20.90 -12.12 0.23
N PRO A 260 -19.84 -11.58 -0.39
CA PRO A 260 -19.83 -11.35 -1.83
C PRO A 260 -20.00 -12.63 -2.68
N PHE A 261 -19.55 -13.78 -2.18
CA PHE A 261 -19.62 -15.04 -2.92
C PHE A 261 -21.05 -15.55 -3.11
N LEU A 262 -21.99 -15.11 -2.27
CA LEU A 262 -23.41 -15.44 -2.43
C LEU A 262 -24.05 -14.81 -3.68
N PHE A 263 -23.39 -13.82 -4.30
CA PHE A 263 -23.89 -13.11 -5.47
C PHE A 263 -23.29 -13.60 -6.80
N TYR A 264 -22.28 -14.47 -6.77
CA TYR A 264 -21.73 -15.09 -7.98
C TYR A 264 -22.48 -16.38 -8.32
N LYS A 265 -22.59 -16.69 -9.62
CA LYS A 265 -23.31 -17.87 -10.11
C LYS A 265 -22.75 -19.18 -9.53
N GLY A 266 -21.42 -19.27 -9.36
CA GLY A 266 -20.76 -20.44 -8.79
C GLY A 266 -20.85 -20.56 -7.26
N GLY A 267 -21.39 -19.57 -6.55
CA GLY A 267 -21.58 -19.60 -5.09
C GLY A 267 -20.32 -19.99 -4.32
N TRP A 268 -20.35 -21.12 -3.61
CA TRP A 268 -19.23 -21.62 -2.80
C TRP A 268 -18.03 -22.13 -3.63
N GLU A 269 -18.24 -22.59 -4.87
CA GLU A 269 -17.13 -23.02 -5.72
C GLU A 269 -16.21 -21.83 -6.08
N GLU A 270 -16.77 -20.63 -6.20
CA GLU A 270 -15.99 -19.41 -6.43
C GLU A 270 -15.04 -19.11 -5.26
N LEU A 271 -15.50 -19.33 -4.02
CA LEU A 271 -14.66 -19.19 -2.83
C LEU A 271 -13.50 -20.20 -2.88
N ARG A 272 -13.80 -21.45 -3.23
CA ARG A 272 -12.75 -22.49 -3.40
C ARG A 272 -11.77 -22.09 -4.50
N GLY A 273 -12.27 -21.57 -5.62
CA GLY A 273 -11.46 -21.03 -6.72
C GLY A 273 -10.49 -19.96 -6.24
N LEU A 274 -10.97 -18.96 -5.50
CA LEU A 274 -10.10 -17.91 -4.93
C LEU A 274 -8.99 -18.50 -4.05
N LEU A 275 -9.31 -19.44 -3.16
CA LEU A 275 -8.32 -20.05 -2.26
C LEU A 275 -7.23 -20.80 -3.04
N VAL A 276 -7.61 -21.55 -4.08
CA VAL A 276 -6.67 -22.25 -4.96
C VAL A 276 -5.77 -21.26 -5.70
N ASN A 277 -6.36 -20.21 -6.28
CA ASN A 277 -5.64 -19.18 -7.04
C ASN A 277 -4.66 -18.40 -6.15
N LEU A 278 -5.07 -18.03 -4.94
CA LEU A 278 -4.21 -17.38 -3.95
C LEU A 278 -3.03 -18.26 -3.54
N ASN A 279 -3.28 -19.56 -3.29
CA ASN A 279 -2.23 -20.50 -2.93
C ASN A 279 -1.23 -20.67 -4.07
N SER A 280 -1.72 -20.88 -5.31
CA SER A 280 -0.88 -21.00 -6.51
C SER A 280 0.00 -19.76 -6.72
N PHE A 281 -0.58 -18.56 -6.56
CA PHE A 281 0.16 -17.31 -6.67
C PHE A 281 1.23 -17.17 -5.58
N ALA A 282 0.90 -17.53 -4.33
CA ALA A 282 1.79 -17.39 -3.19
C ALA A 282 2.94 -18.41 -3.17
N SER A 283 2.75 -19.59 -3.79
CA SER A 283 3.73 -20.67 -3.84
C SER A 283 4.61 -20.68 -5.09
N SER A 284 4.32 -19.83 -6.07
CA SER A 284 5.09 -19.75 -7.32
C SER A 284 6.49 -19.15 -7.07
N GLU A 285 7.51 -19.70 -7.72
CA GLU A 285 8.89 -19.18 -7.64
C GLU A 285 9.06 -17.84 -8.37
N ALA A 286 8.36 -17.64 -9.48
CA ALA A 286 8.50 -16.43 -10.30
C ALA A 286 8.27 -15.12 -9.49
N PRO A 287 7.22 -14.99 -8.65
CA PRO A 287 7.08 -13.87 -7.73
C PRO A 287 8.22 -13.70 -6.70
N LEU A 288 8.83 -14.79 -6.23
CA LEU A 288 9.94 -14.75 -5.27
C LEU A 288 11.23 -14.25 -5.92
N LEU A 289 11.48 -14.62 -7.17
CA LEU A 289 12.63 -14.16 -7.97
C LEU A 289 12.46 -12.71 -8.49
N ASN A 290 11.23 -12.22 -8.59
CA ASN A 290 10.95 -10.88 -9.09
C ASN A 290 11.70 -9.79 -8.29
N GLY A 291 12.41 -8.91 -9.00
CA GLY A 291 13.22 -7.85 -8.40
C GLY A 291 12.40 -6.72 -7.75
N ALA A 292 11.09 -6.62 -7.96
CA ALA A 292 10.26 -5.68 -7.23
C ALA A 292 9.76 -6.22 -5.88
N ASN A 293 9.96 -7.52 -5.60
CA ASN A 293 9.46 -8.15 -4.37
C ASN A 293 10.40 -7.87 -3.19
N ILE A 294 9.91 -7.12 -2.20
CA ILE A 294 10.60 -6.68 -0.99
C ILE A 294 10.28 -7.53 0.25
N SER A 295 9.54 -8.63 0.08
CA SER A 295 9.21 -9.53 1.19
C SER A 295 10.43 -10.19 1.83
N LEU A 296 10.25 -10.66 3.06
CA LEU A 296 11.28 -11.49 3.71
C LEU A 296 11.49 -12.80 2.93
N ALA A 297 10.41 -13.40 2.43
CA ALA A 297 10.47 -14.64 1.64
C ALA A 297 11.32 -14.48 0.37
N ALA A 298 11.11 -13.39 -0.39
CA ALA A 298 11.90 -13.13 -1.60
C ALA A 298 13.38 -12.88 -1.29
N LEU A 299 13.68 -12.16 -0.21
CA LEU A 299 15.07 -11.96 0.23
C LEU A 299 15.73 -13.30 0.56
N LEU A 300 15.07 -14.14 1.37
CA LEU A 300 15.59 -15.45 1.77
C LEU A 300 15.75 -16.38 0.57
N PHE A 301 14.75 -16.44 -0.32
CA PHE A 301 14.80 -17.30 -1.50
C PHE A 301 15.99 -16.97 -2.40
N LYS A 302 16.22 -15.67 -2.66
CA LYS A 302 17.35 -15.20 -3.46
C LYS A 302 18.69 -15.46 -2.79
N LEU A 303 18.77 -15.36 -1.46
CA LEU A 303 19.98 -15.73 -0.71
C LEU A 303 20.26 -17.22 -0.79
N PHE A 304 19.22 -18.06 -0.65
CA PHE A 304 19.36 -19.51 -0.78
C PHE A 304 19.84 -19.90 -2.17
N ALA A 305 19.23 -19.32 -3.22
CA ALA A 305 19.65 -19.50 -4.59
C ALA A 305 21.10 -19.07 -4.82
N ALA A 306 21.49 -17.89 -4.32
CA ALA A 306 22.86 -17.37 -4.45
C ALA A 306 23.91 -18.23 -3.72
N LEU A 307 23.52 -18.87 -2.62
CA LEU A 307 24.38 -19.76 -1.83
C LEU A 307 24.28 -21.23 -2.24
N SER A 308 23.51 -21.56 -3.28
CA SER A 308 23.24 -22.95 -3.70
C SER A 308 22.67 -23.84 -2.58
N ILE A 309 21.88 -23.26 -1.67
CA ILE A 309 21.17 -23.99 -0.61
C ILE A 309 19.86 -24.53 -1.20
N PRO A 310 19.47 -25.79 -0.94
CA PRO A 310 18.23 -26.37 -1.47
C PRO A 310 16.97 -25.55 -1.13
N THR A 311 16.29 -25.05 -2.17
CA THR A 311 15.07 -24.24 -2.07
C THR A 311 13.81 -25.08 -1.88
N ASP A 312 13.81 -26.35 -2.28
CA ASP A 312 12.59 -27.18 -2.20
C ASP A 312 12.35 -27.75 -0.79
N SER A 313 13.42 -27.97 -0.02
CA SER A 313 13.35 -28.66 1.27
C SER A 313 13.64 -27.76 2.47
N VAL A 314 14.67 -26.91 2.39
CA VAL A 314 15.13 -26.12 3.54
C VAL A 314 14.44 -24.76 3.61
N PHE A 315 14.27 -24.09 2.47
CA PHE A 315 13.68 -22.75 2.41
C PHE A 315 12.28 -22.66 3.04
N PRO A 316 11.31 -23.57 2.78
CA PRO A 316 9.98 -23.45 3.37
C PRO A 316 10.00 -23.47 4.90
N ILE A 317 10.85 -24.32 5.49
CA ILE A 317 10.99 -24.45 6.95
C ILE A 317 11.58 -23.17 7.54
N VAL A 318 12.67 -22.67 6.96
CA VAL A 318 13.35 -21.46 7.44
C VAL A 318 12.46 -20.23 7.25
N ASN A 319 11.85 -20.06 6.08
CA ASN A 319 10.94 -18.96 5.78
C ASN A 319 9.77 -18.92 6.76
N ASN A 320 9.05 -20.04 6.92
CA ASN A 320 7.88 -20.08 7.82
C ASN A 320 8.27 -19.78 9.27
N THR A 321 9.40 -20.33 9.73
CA THR A 321 9.91 -20.08 11.09
C THR A 321 10.23 -18.60 11.30
N LEU A 322 10.96 -17.97 10.36
CA LEU A 322 11.33 -16.56 10.46
C LEU A 322 10.11 -15.63 10.35
N VAL A 323 9.14 -15.94 9.49
CA VAL A 323 7.89 -15.19 9.37
C VAL A 323 7.09 -15.25 10.68
N VAL A 324 6.97 -16.43 11.30
CA VAL A 324 6.28 -16.58 12.59
C VAL A 324 7.00 -15.80 13.69
N ILE A 325 8.33 -15.88 13.77
CA ILE A 325 9.12 -15.11 14.75
C ILE A 325 8.92 -13.61 14.53
N ALA A 326 9.02 -13.13 13.28
CA ALA A 326 8.83 -11.73 12.94
C ALA A 326 7.41 -11.24 13.31
N LEU A 327 6.38 -12.04 13.02
CA LEU A 327 4.99 -11.73 13.33
C LEU A 327 4.76 -11.64 14.85
N LEU A 328 5.27 -12.61 15.62
CA LEU A 328 5.15 -12.59 17.08
C LEU A 328 5.90 -11.40 17.69
N PHE A 329 7.14 -11.15 17.25
CA PHE A 329 7.94 -10.02 17.70
C PHE A 329 7.26 -8.69 17.40
N ALA A 330 6.78 -8.50 16.17
CA ALA A 330 6.08 -7.28 15.77
C ALA A 330 4.76 -7.10 16.52
N THR A 331 4.00 -8.18 16.76
CA THR A 331 2.72 -8.11 17.47
C THR A 331 2.94 -7.68 18.92
N VAL A 332 3.87 -8.33 19.62
CA VAL A 332 4.20 -8.00 21.01
C VAL A 332 4.71 -6.56 21.12
N THR A 333 5.63 -6.15 20.24
CA THR A 333 6.19 -4.79 20.26
C THR A 333 5.15 -3.74 19.89
N ALA A 334 4.26 -3.97 18.92
CA ALA A 334 3.22 -3.03 18.55
C ALA A 334 2.12 -2.89 19.62
N ILE A 335 1.79 -3.95 20.36
CA ILE A 335 0.86 -3.88 21.51
C ILE A 335 1.50 -3.08 22.66
N ALA A 336 2.79 -3.32 22.94
CA ALA A 336 3.52 -2.66 24.01
C ALA A 336 3.82 -1.18 23.71
N ALA A 337 4.00 -0.82 22.43
CA ALA A 337 4.33 0.53 22.00
C ALA A 337 3.30 1.56 22.48
N ARG A 338 3.78 2.68 23.03
CA ARG A 338 2.90 3.81 23.37
C ARG A 338 2.78 4.83 22.24
N SER A 339 3.86 5.07 21.50
CA SER A 339 3.85 6.02 20.38
C SER A 339 3.08 5.45 19.18
N ASN A 340 2.27 6.31 18.55
CA ASN A 340 1.62 5.97 17.28
C ASN A 340 2.65 5.81 16.17
N PHE A 341 3.75 6.58 16.19
CA PHE A 341 4.82 6.46 15.21
C PHE A 341 5.40 5.04 15.20
N SER A 342 5.77 4.49 16.37
CA SER A 342 6.27 3.11 16.48
C SER A 342 5.25 2.10 16.00
N LYS A 343 3.96 2.26 16.35
CA LYS A 343 2.91 1.35 15.88
C LYS A 343 2.73 1.38 14.37
N TYR A 344 2.76 2.55 13.76
CA TYR A 344 2.65 2.70 12.31
C TYR A 344 3.87 2.08 11.61
N VAL A 345 5.09 2.35 12.10
CA VAL A 345 6.32 1.75 11.57
C VAL A 345 6.24 0.23 11.65
N ILE A 346 5.98 -0.34 12.83
CA ILE A 346 5.89 -1.80 13.01
C ILE A 346 4.80 -2.40 12.11
N SER A 347 3.64 -1.74 12.01
CA SER A 347 2.52 -2.25 11.20
C SER A 347 2.84 -2.25 9.71
N VAL A 348 3.44 -1.18 9.18
CA VAL A 348 3.84 -1.12 7.77
C VAL A 348 5.02 -2.06 7.48
N SER A 349 5.95 -2.23 8.42
CA SER A 349 7.01 -3.25 8.31
C SER A 349 6.42 -4.66 8.18
N MET A 350 5.39 -4.98 8.96
CA MET A 350 4.68 -6.27 8.83
C MET A 350 3.93 -6.40 7.52
N PHE A 351 3.31 -5.31 7.06
CA PHE A 351 2.70 -5.28 5.75
C PHE A 351 3.69 -5.67 4.65
N ALA A 352 4.92 -5.15 4.69
CA ALA A 352 5.91 -5.42 3.67
C ALA A 352 6.61 -6.79 3.81
N LEU A 353 6.93 -7.22 5.02
CA LEU A 353 7.83 -8.37 5.24
C LEU A 353 7.14 -9.74 5.29
N VAL A 354 5.93 -9.81 5.86
CA VAL A 354 5.19 -11.07 6.10
C VAL A 354 4.67 -11.75 4.82
N PRO A 355 4.11 -11.03 3.83
CA PRO A 355 3.62 -11.64 2.59
C PRO A 355 4.76 -12.36 1.87
N SER A 356 4.51 -13.49 1.20
CA SER A 356 5.51 -14.04 0.27
C SER A 356 5.67 -13.15 -0.98
N VAL A 357 4.64 -12.38 -1.31
CA VAL A 357 4.63 -11.45 -2.46
C VAL A 357 4.27 -10.03 -2.01
N SER A 358 5.30 -9.20 -1.88
CA SER A 358 5.20 -7.76 -1.56
C SER A 358 5.95 -6.95 -2.60
N TYR A 359 5.28 -6.48 -3.64
CA TYR A 359 5.95 -5.61 -4.62
C TYR A 359 6.14 -4.18 -4.10
N PHE A 360 7.02 -3.44 -4.76
CA PHE A 360 7.45 -2.09 -4.35
C PHE A 360 6.29 -1.11 -4.05
N TYR A 361 5.13 -1.24 -4.71
CA TYR A 361 3.94 -0.43 -4.43
C TYR A 361 3.46 -0.54 -2.97
N VAL A 362 3.84 -1.60 -2.24
CA VAL A 362 3.49 -1.79 -0.83
C VAL A 362 4.10 -0.70 0.04
N LEU A 363 5.22 -0.12 -0.36
CA LEU A 363 5.83 1.01 0.33
C LEU A 363 4.99 2.29 0.26
N LEU A 364 3.91 2.32 -0.53
CA LEU A 364 2.94 3.42 -0.50
C LEU A 364 2.35 3.60 0.91
N PHE A 365 2.23 2.52 1.69
CA PHE A 365 1.80 2.58 3.08
C PHE A 365 2.80 3.28 4.02
N MET A 366 4.07 3.44 3.62
CA MET A 366 5.06 4.22 4.37
C MET A 366 4.72 5.71 4.44
N LEU A 367 3.79 6.20 3.61
CA LEU A 367 3.26 7.56 3.74
C LEU A 367 2.67 7.81 5.14
N ILE A 368 2.08 6.80 5.79
CA ILE A 368 1.48 6.93 7.13
C ILE A 368 2.58 7.22 8.19
N PRO A 369 3.58 6.34 8.41
CA PRO A 369 4.65 6.62 9.36
C PRO A 369 5.53 7.80 8.92
N PHE A 370 5.69 8.09 7.62
CA PHE A 370 6.40 9.28 7.14
C PHE A 370 5.72 10.57 7.60
N MET A 371 4.41 10.69 7.43
CA MET A 371 3.69 11.89 7.85
C MET A 371 3.66 12.03 9.37
N GLN A 372 3.59 10.92 10.10
CA GLN A 372 3.75 10.91 11.56
C GLN A 372 5.18 11.34 11.97
N PHE A 373 6.20 10.88 11.25
CA PHE A 373 7.60 11.28 11.45
C PHE A 373 7.81 12.78 11.29
N VAL A 374 7.26 13.39 10.23
CA VAL A 374 7.33 14.85 10.05
C VAL A 374 6.66 15.58 11.21
N ARG A 375 5.55 15.05 11.74
CA ARG A 375 4.81 15.64 12.86
C ARG A 375 5.47 15.47 14.22
N GLU A 376 6.19 14.38 14.43
CA GLU A 376 6.89 14.10 15.70
C GLU A 376 8.40 14.40 15.61
N TYR A 377 8.89 14.99 14.50
CA TYR A 377 10.33 15.09 14.22
C TYR A 377 11.15 15.66 15.38
N ASP A 378 10.67 16.73 16.01
CA ASP A 378 11.35 17.41 17.13
C ASP A 378 11.34 16.61 18.43
N GLU A 379 10.39 15.69 18.58
CA GLU A 379 10.25 14.82 19.76
C GLU A 379 11.12 13.55 19.64
N LEU A 380 11.57 13.24 18.42
CA LEU A 380 12.39 12.06 18.16
C LEU A 380 13.85 12.29 18.57
N PRO A 381 14.53 11.26 19.11
CA PRO A 381 15.96 11.34 19.38
C PRO A 381 16.74 11.51 18.06
N ARG A 382 17.88 12.21 18.13
CA ARG A 382 18.66 12.61 16.95
C ARG A 382 19.01 11.45 16.01
N TYR A 383 19.34 10.28 16.56
CA TYR A 383 19.66 9.10 15.75
C TYR A 383 18.45 8.62 14.92
N LYS A 384 17.22 8.69 15.46
CA LYS A 384 16.00 8.38 14.70
C LYS A 384 15.72 9.44 13.65
N GLN A 385 15.87 10.73 13.97
CA GLN A 385 15.71 11.80 12.99
C GLN A 385 16.57 11.56 11.74
N ILE A 386 17.86 11.25 11.93
CA ILE A 386 18.79 11.00 10.82
C ILE A 386 18.41 9.72 10.08
N LEU A 387 18.28 8.60 10.80
CA LEU A 387 18.09 7.29 10.17
C LEU A 387 16.75 7.20 9.42
N TYR A 388 15.65 7.62 10.03
CA TYR A 388 14.35 7.60 9.37
C TYR A 388 14.28 8.60 8.21
N SER A 389 14.99 9.73 8.28
CA SER A 389 15.09 10.62 7.10
C SER A 389 15.73 9.91 5.92
N LEU A 390 16.82 9.17 6.14
CA LEU A 390 17.50 8.40 5.08
C LEU A 390 16.59 7.29 4.52
N PHE A 391 15.94 6.52 5.39
CA PHE A 391 15.04 5.44 4.97
C PHE A 391 13.82 5.96 4.21
N PHE A 392 13.13 6.97 4.72
CA PHE A 392 12.00 7.57 4.00
C PHE A 392 12.45 8.19 2.67
N MET A 393 13.66 8.76 2.60
CA MET A 393 14.19 9.27 1.33
C MET A 393 14.41 8.14 0.33
N ALA A 394 14.99 7.02 0.78
CA ALA A 394 15.21 5.83 -0.05
C ALA A 394 13.89 5.19 -0.51
N PHE A 395 12.86 5.16 0.32
CA PHE A 395 11.56 4.60 -0.04
C PHE A 395 10.75 5.52 -0.96
N LEU A 396 10.75 6.83 -0.71
CA LEU A 396 9.89 7.78 -1.42
C LEU A 396 10.50 8.30 -2.72
N CYS A 397 11.82 8.29 -2.87
CA CYS A 397 12.46 8.83 -4.07
C CYS A 397 12.26 7.91 -5.29
N THR A 398 11.81 8.49 -6.40
CA THR A 398 11.50 7.81 -7.68
C THR A 398 12.70 7.15 -8.33
N VAL A 399 13.91 7.65 -8.06
CA VAL A 399 15.15 7.10 -8.64
C VAL A 399 15.35 5.64 -8.21
N PHE A 400 14.88 5.28 -7.01
CA PHE A 400 15.00 3.90 -6.51
C PHE A 400 13.98 2.92 -7.12
N VAL A 401 13.07 3.38 -7.97
CA VAL A 401 12.20 2.50 -8.79
C VAL A 401 13.04 1.76 -9.84
N ILE A 402 14.13 2.39 -10.32
CA ILE A 402 14.77 2.00 -11.58
C ILE A 402 15.83 0.90 -11.43
N PRO A 403 16.61 0.79 -10.33
CA PRO A 403 17.56 -0.33 -10.22
C PRO A 403 17.10 -1.50 -9.36
N MET A 404 15.80 -1.60 -9.00
CA MET A 404 15.30 -2.70 -8.17
C MET A 404 16.21 -2.95 -6.94
N TYR A 405 16.49 -1.92 -6.13
CA TYR A 405 17.29 -2.05 -4.90
C TYR A 405 16.47 -2.70 -3.76
N PHE A 406 15.80 -3.81 -4.05
CA PHE A 406 14.84 -4.45 -3.14
C PHE A 406 15.52 -5.03 -1.90
N VAL A 407 16.74 -5.59 -2.01
CA VAL A 407 17.50 -6.10 -0.85
C VAL A 407 17.72 -4.99 0.16
N MET A 408 18.17 -3.81 -0.30
CA MET A 408 18.37 -2.66 0.58
C MET A 408 17.05 -2.23 1.22
N GLN A 409 15.96 -2.17 0.47
CA GLN A 409 14.65 -1.79 1.00
C GLN A 409 14.16 -2.78 2.07
N THR A 410 14.25 -4.09 1.82
CA THR A 410 13.92 -5.13 2.81
C THR A 410 14.77 -4.99 4.06
N LEU A 411 16.08 -4.79 3.92
CA LEU A 411 16.99 -4.59 5.06
C LEU A 411 16.67 -3.31 5.85
N MET A 412 16.31 -2.21 5.20
CA MET A 412 15.88 -0.98 5.87
C MET A 412 14.60 -1.21 6.68
N ILE A 413 13.62 -1.93 6.13
CA ILE A 413 12.35 -2.24 6.82
C ILE A 413 12.60 -3.16 8.03
N ILE A 414 13.47 -4.17 7.89
CA ILE A 414 13.92 -5.02 9.01
C ILE A 414 14.60 -4.15 10.07
N THR A 415 15.48 -3.23 9.66
CA THR A 415 16.19 -2.33 10.58
C THR A 415 15.22 -1.43 11.34
N MET A 416 14.21 -0.85 10.68
CA MET A 416 13.15 -0.09 11.34
C MET A 416 12.41 -0.93 12.38
N LEU A 417 12.03 -2.16 12.02
CA LEU A 417 11.32 -3.08 12.92
C LEU A 417 12.16 -3.41 14.16
N VAL A 418 13.45 -3.70 13.99
CA VAL A 418 14.38 -4.01 15.09
C VAL A 418 14.59 -2.79 16.00
N ILE A 419 14.74 -1.59 15.42
CA ILE A 419 14.93 -0.35 16.18
C ILE A 419 13.70 -0.02 17.02
N GLU A 420 12.50 -0.07 16.42
CA GLU A 420 11.28 0.17 17.19
C GLU A 420 11.05 -0.89 18.25
N GLY A 421 11.29 -2.16 17.93
CA GLY A 421 11.18 -3.23 18.91
C GLY A 421 12.12 -3.05 20.10
N LYS A 422 13.39 -2.71 19.86
CA LYS A 422 14.39 -2.41 20.91
C LYS A 422 13.95 -1.24 21.78
N ASP A 423 13.49 -0.15 21.16
CA ASP A 423 13.08 1.06 21.88
C ASP A 423 11.85 0.80 22.76
N VAL A 424 10.86 0.07 22.24
CA VAL A 424 9.66 -0.33 22.98
C VAL A 424 10.03 -1.24 24.14
N ILE A 425 10.87 -2.25 23.92
CA ILE A 425 11.31 -3.17 24.99
C ILE A 425 12.01 -2.38 26.10
N LYS A 426 12.95 -1.49 25.76
CA LYS A 426 13.70 -0.72 26.74
C LYS A 426 12.81 0.27 27.52
N LYS A 427 12.00 1.07 26.82
CA LYS A 427 11.26 2.19 27.43
C LYS A 427 9.92 1.78 28.01
N ASP A 428 9.19 0.90 27.33
CA ASP A 428 7.79 0.63 27.65
C ASP A 428 7.57 -0.70 28.39
N ILE A 429 8.49 -1.66 28.25
CA ILE A 429 8.40 -2.98 28.93
C ILE A 429 9.31 -3.02 30.17
N ILE A 430 10.59 -2.72 30.03
CA ILE A 430 11.58 -2.86 31.12
C ILE A 430 11.39 -1.78 32.20
N HIS A 431 11.36 -0.50 31.81
CA HIS A 431 11.17 0.62 32.76
C HIS A 431 9.73 0.75 33.32
N ARG A 432 8.85 -0.25 33.10
CA ARG A 432 7.58 -0.38 33.83
C ARG A 432 7.69 -1.20 35.12
N LYS A 433 8.77 -1.97 35.26
CA LYS A 433 9.01 -2.89 36.40
C LYS A 433 10.04 -2.35 37.41
N ALA A 434 10.60 -1.18 37.16
CA ALA A 434 11.34 -0.36 38.12
C ALA A 434 10.48 0.86 38.43
#